data_AF-G9CGA2-F1
#
_entry.id   AF-G9CGA2-F1
#
_cell.length_a   1.000
_cell.length_b   1.000
_cell.length_c   1.000
_cell.angle_alpha   90.00
_cell.angle_beta   90.00
_cell.angle_gamma   90.00
#
_symmetry.space_group_name_H-M   'P 1'
#
loop_
_entity.id
_entity.type
_entity.pdbx_description
1 polymer ?
#
loop_
_entity_poly.entity_id
_entity_poly.type
_entity_poly.pdbx_seq_one_letter_code
_entity_poly.pdbx_strand_id
1 'polypeptide(L)' 'NLDKFKEASNVIVANRFEPSLEDVSNKVYSRDIFKRD' A
#
# COMPACT_ATOMS: atom_id res chain seq x y z
N ASN A 1 8.36 -9.64 7.86
CA ASN A 1 9.24 -8.58 7.29
C ASN A 1 8.44 -7.43 6.70
N LEU A 2 7.27 -7.69 6.08
CA LEU A 2 6.39 -6.64 5.57
C LEU A 2 5.89 -5.70 6.68
N ASP A 3 5.61 -6.20 7.88
CA ASP A 3 5.12 -5.36 8.99
C ASP A 3 6.15 -4.30 9.41
N LYS A 4 7.44 -4.66 9.48
CA LYS A 4 8.52 -3.71 9.76
C LYS A 4 8.63 -2.65 8.65
N PHE A 5 8.42 -3.03 7.40
CA PHE A 5 8.39 -2.09 6.28
C PHE A 5 7.20 -1.12 6.42
N LYS A 6 6.03 -1.65 6.77
CA LYS A 6 4.83 -0.85 7.01
C LYS A 6 5.03 0.12 8.17
N GLU A 7 5.63 -0.30 9.28
CA GLU A 7 5.91 0.59 10.41
C GLU A 7 6.95 1.67 10.08
N ALA A 8 8.04 1.31 9.41
CA ALA A 8 9.12 2.23 9.08
C ALA A 8 8.73 3.26 8.00
N SER A 9 7.74 2.95 7.16
CA SER A 9 7.35 3.81 6.04
C SER A 9 6.34 4.86 6.46
N ASN A 10 6.66 6.14 6.21
CA ASN A 10 5.71 7.24 6.36
C ASN A 10 4.69 7.31 5.22
N VAL A 11 5.11 7.02 3.99
CA VAL A 11 4.26 6.91 2.79
C VAL A 11 4.74 5.71 1.98
N ILE A 12 3.80 4.93 1.47
CA ILE A 12 4.05 3.77 0.61
C ILE A 12 3.52 4.10 -0.78
N VAL A 13 4.36 4.04 -1.80
CA VAL A 13 3.94 4.25 -3.19
C VAL A 13 3.86 2.91 -3.87
N ALA A 14 2.69 2.57 -4.39
CA ALA A 14 2.46 1.30 -5.09
C ALA A 14 1.77 1.56 -6.43
N ASN A 15 2.23 0.88 -7.47
CA ASN A 15 1.62 0.98 -8.80
C ASN A 15 0.25 0.28 -8.86
N ARG A 16 0.05 -0.75 -8.05
CA ARG A 16 -1.21 -1.50 -7.89
C ARG A 16 -1.58 -1.60 -6.43
N PHE A 17 -2.88 -1.61 -6.14
CA PHE A 17 -3.33 -1.84 -4.77
C PHE A 17 -3.23 -3.32 -4.43
N GLU A 18 -2.50 -3.66 -3.37
CA GLU A 18 -2.46 -5.02 -2.83
C GLU A 18 -3.28 -5.13 -1.53
N PRO A 19 -4.01 -6.25 -1.31
CA PRO A 19 -4.72 -6.51 -0.05
C PRO A 19 -3.78 -6.52 1.16
N SER A 20 -2.52 -6.90 0.94
CA SER A 20 -1.48 -6.91 1.96
C SER A 20 -1.17 -5.53 2.54
N LEU A 21 -1.64 -4.43 1.93
CA LEU A 21 -1.45 -3.05 2.36
C LEU A 21 -2.75 -2.39 2.88
N GLU A 22 -3.84 -3.15 3.01
CA GLU A 22 -5.15 -2.63 3.39
C GLU A 22 -5.16 -2.00 4.80
N ASP A 23 -4.41 -2.60 5.72
CA ASP A 23 -4.16 -2.12 7.08
C ASP A 23 -3.44 -0.76 7.15
N VAL A 24 -2.73 -0.38 6.08
CA VAL A 24 -2.00 0.89 5.97
C VAL A 24 -2.46 1.73 4.77
N SER A 25 -3.68 1.49 4.28
CA SER A 25 -4.25 2.16 3.11
C SER A 25 -4.26 3.70 3.21
N ASN A 26 -4.36 4.25 4.42
CA ASN A 26 -4.31 5.69 4.70
C ASN A 26 -2.97 6.37 4.31
N LYS A 27 -1.89 5.59 4.22
CA LYS A 27 -0.56 6.06 3.82
C LYS A 27 -0.04 5.39 2.55
N VAL A 28 -0.92 4.70 1.83
CA VAL A 28 -0.60 4.10 0.53
C VAL A 28 -1.09 5.02 -0.57
N TYR A 29 -0.16 5.58 -1.31
CA TYR A 29 -0.46 6.30 -2.53
C TYR A 29 -0.43 5.34 -3.72
N SER A 30 -1.58 5.14 -4.34
CA SER A 30 -1.72 4.38 -5.57
C SER A 30 -2.64 5.13 -6.54
N ARG A 31 -2.32 5.05 -7.83
CA ARG A 31 -3.17 5.54 -8.93
C ARG A 31 -4.00 4.41 -9.53
N ASP A 32 -4.07 3.26 -8.87
CA ASP A 32 -4.90 2.15 -9.24
C ASP A 32 -6.38 2.45 -8.96
N ILE A 33 -7.07 2.91 -9.99
CA ILE A 33 -8.49 3.31 -9.94
C ILE A 33 -9.40 2.09 -10.13
N PHE A 34 -8.94 1.09 -10.87
CA PHE A 34 -9.80 -0.01 -11.31
C PHE A 34 -9.65 -1.25 -10.44
N LYS A 35 -8.56 -1.39 -9.66
CA LYS A 35 -8.25 -2.63 -8.93
C LYS A 35 -8.47 -3.87 -9.82
N ARG A 36 -8.17 -3.72 -11.12
CA ARG A 36 -8.38 -4.73 -12.17
C ARG A 36 -7.01 -5.30 -12.55
N ASP A 37 -6.50 -6.13 -11.66
CA ASP A 37 -6.04 -7.51 -11.90
C ASP A 37 -6.11 -8.25 -10.56
#